data_AF-A0A172T6L2-F1
#
_entry.id   AF-A0A172T6L2-F1
#
_cell.length_a   1.000
_cell.length_b   1.000
_cell.length_c   1.000
_cell.angle_alpha   90.00
_cell.angle_beta   90.00
_cell.angle_gamma   90.00
#
_symmetry.space_group_name_H-M   'P 1'
#
loop_
_entity.id
_entity.type
_entity.pdbx_description
1 polymer ?
#
loop_
_entity_poly.entity_id
_entity_poly.type
_entity_poly.pdbx_seq_one_letter_code
_entity_poly.pdbx_strand_id
1 'polypeptide(L)'
;MTDTAKISPPEAASPELLPVNSRSEIPDFATEEEFAAFWQTHSLGPDLIEEGKHDSEVQAFAARLRGSAERPTPRQPRQPKATFMTSLRLDADVEARLRHVAALKQVPYQTLLKRFVDERLYEEEKRLGVV
;
A
#
# COMPACT_ATOMS: atom_id res chain seq x y z
N MET A 1 40.10 -20.10 14.55
CA MET A 1 38.77 -20.35 13.94
C MET A 1 37.86 -19.21 14.35
N THR A 2 37.67 -18.28 13.40
CA THR A 2 36.67 -17.21 13.28
C THR A 2 35.92 -16.75 14.54
N ASP A 3 36.30 -15.60 15.08
CA ASP A 3 35.35 -14.76 15.82
C ASP A 3 34.90 -13.63 14.88
N THR A 4 33.59 -13.56 14.68
CA THR A 4 32.93 -12.68 13.73
C THR A 4 32.88 -11.30 14.37
N ALA A 5 33.79 -10.43 13.98
CA ALA A 5 33.70 -9.01 14.28
C ALA A 5 32.38 -8.47 13.68
N LYS A 6 31.39 -8.28 14.55
CA LYS A 6 30.19 -7.49 14.30
C LYS A 6 30.66 -6.09 13.88
N ILE A 7 30.60 -5.81 12.59
CA ILE A 7 30.74 -4.45 12.06
C ILE A 7 29.47 -3.73 12.49
N SER A 8 29.54 -3.08 13.65
CA SER A 8 28.56 -2.07 14.05
C SER A 8 28.75 -0.86 13.13
N PRO A 9 27.70 -0.33 12.49
CA PRO A 9 27.81 0.90 11.73
C PRO A 9 28.32 2.03 12.64
N PRO A 10 29.09 3.00 12.11
CA PRO A 10 29.60 4.10 12.90
C PRO A 10 28.41 4.87 13.48
N GLU A 11 28.39 4.95 14.80
CA GLU A 11 27.58 5.83 15.60
C GLU A 11 27.85 7.27 15.13
N ALA A 12 27.02 7.73 14.20
CA ALA A 12 27.03 9.11 13.75
C ALA A 12 26.61 9.95 14.96
N ALA A 13 27.61 10.52 15.63
CA ALA A 13 27.43 11.55 16.65
C ALA A 13 26.49 12.61 16.08
N SER A 14 25.24 12.56 16.53
CA SER A 14 24.27 13.61 16.23
C SER A 14 24.79 14.87 16.92
N PRO A 15 24.96 16.01 16.22
CA PRO A 15 25.26 17.25 16.92
C PRO A 15 24.22 17.45 18.02
N GLU A 16 24.65 17.84 19.22
CA GLU A 16 23.77 18.22 20.33
C GLU A 16 22.99 19.48 19.92
N LEU A 17 21.96 19.31 19.09
CA LEU A 17 21.09 20.39 18.66
C LEU A 17 20.24 20.85 19.84
N LEU A 18 20.12 22.15 20.02
CA LEU A 18 19.33 22.73 21.10
C LEU A 18 17.83 22.41 20.87
N PRO A 19 17.16 21.69 21.77
CA PRO A 19 15.75 21.34 21.58
C PRO A 19 14.86 22.56 21.83
N VAL A 20 14.04 22.90 20.84
CA VAL A 20 13.04 23.97 20.92
C VAL A 20 11.74 23.38 21.45
N ASN A 21 11.33 23.79 22.65
CA ASN A 21 10.20 23.18 23.36
C ASN A 21 8.89 23.97 23.23
N SER A 22 8.96 25.23 22.82
CA SER A 22 7.79 26.09 22.63
C SER A 22 7.81 26.83 21.30
N ARG A 23 6.62 27.09 20.73
CA ARG A 23 6.48 27.92 19.52
C ARG A 23 7.07 29.33 19.69
N SER A 24 7.05 29.86 20.92
CA SER A 24 7.55 31.21 21.24
C SER A 24 9.07 31.34 21.13
N GLU A 25 9.80 30.22 21.17
CA GLU A 25 11.26 30.17 21.03
C GLU A 25 11.70 30.24 19.55
N ILE A 26 10.78 30.03 18.61
CA ILE A 26 11.03 30.13 17.17
C ILE A 26 10.88 31.61 16.77
N PRO A 27 11.96 32.29 16.34
CA PRO A 27 11.87 33.68 15.91
C PRO A 27 11.04 33.83 14.62
N ASP A 28 10.51 35.03 14.41
CA ASP A 28 10.02 35.43 13.09
C ASP A 28 11.23 35.72 12.18
N PHE A 29 11.48 34.83 11.21
CA PHE A 29 12.60 34.96 10.28
C PHE A 29 12.28 35.95 9.16
N ALA A 30 13.22 36.84 8.83
CA ALA A 30 13.07 37.78 7.72
C ALA A 30 13.48 37.15 6.39
N THR A 31 14.37 36.15 6.42
CA THR A 31 14.95 35.49 5.23
C THR A 31 15.00 33.97 5.39
N GLU A 32 15.11 33.26 4.26
CA GLU A 32 15.23 31.79 4.25
C GLU A 32 16.60 31.34 4.78
N GLU A 33 17.64 32.14 4.57
CA GLU A 33 18.99 31.90 5.07
C GLU A 33 19.04 31.89 6.60
N GLU A 34 18.36 32.85 7.25
CA GLU A 34 18.22 32.90 8.71
C GLU A 34 17.45 31.69 9.26
N PHE A 35 16.36 31.29 8.59
CA PHE A 35 15.60 30.09 8.92
C PHE A 35 16.49 28.84 8.87
N ALA A 36 17.25 28.67 7.78
CA ALA A 36 18.14 27.53 7.60
C ALA A 36 19.25 27.50 8.66
N ALA A 37 19.88 28.65 8.95
CA ALA A 37 20.93 28.76 9.97
C ALA A 37 20.43 28.40 11.38
N PHE A 38 19.20 28.80 11.72
CA PHE A 38 18.57 28.43 12.99
C PHE A 38 18.41 26.91 13.11
N TRP A 39 17.89 26.24 12.08
CA TRP A 39 17.68 24.79 12.07
C TRP A 39 18.95 23.95 11.90
N GLN A 40 20.12 24.57 11.66
CA GLN A 40 21.40 23.88 11.78
C GLN A 40 21.88 23.72 13.23
N THR A 41 21.36 24.54 14.15
CA THR A 41 21.75 24.56 15.57
C THR A 41 20.64 24.08 16.50
N HIS A 42 19.38 24.14 16.05
CA HIS A 42 18.20 23.79 16.83
C HIS A 42 17.50 22.54 16.28
N SER A 43 16.82 21.82 17.16
CA SER A 43 15.96 20.67 16.80
C SER A 43 14.57 20.83 17.40
N LEU A 44 13.60 20.07 16.87
CA LEU A 44 12.26 20.01 17.44
C LEU A 44 12.32 19.28 18.80
N GLY A 45 11.99 20.00 19.87
CA GLY A 45 11.88 19.44 21.21
C GLY A 45 10.61 18.61 21.40
N PRO A 46 10.57 17.74 22.42
CA PRO A 46 9.42 16.88 22.70
C PRO A 46 8.13 17.67 22.98
N ASP A 47 8.23 18.79 23.70
CA ASP A 47 7.04 19.57 24.09
C ASP A 47 6.40 20.26 22.88
N LEU A 48 7.21 20.78 21.96
CA LEU A 48 6.74 21.38 20.71
C LEU A 48 6.06 20.34 19.80
N ILE A 49 6.55 19.09 19.82
CA ILE A 49 5.94 17.98 19.08
C ILE A 49 4.59 17.60 19.70
N GLU A 50 4.49 17.53 21.03
CA GLU A 50 3.22 17.27 21.72
C GLU A 50 2.21 18.41 21.48
N GLU A 51 2.64 19.67 21.56
CA GLU A 51 1.82 20.83 21.23
C GLU A 51 1.26 20.71 19.79
N GLY A 52 2.12 20.38 18.83
CA GLY A 52 1.72 20.18 17.44
C GLY A 52 0.74 19.02 17.22
N LYS A 53 0.75 17.98 18.07
CA LYS A 53 -0.27 16.90 18.01
C LYS A 53 -1.65 17.37 18.46
N HIS A 54 -1.74 18.42 19.27
CA HIS A 54 -3.00 18.97 19.75
C HIS A 54 -3.54 20.10 18.86
N ASP A 55 -2.74 20.59 17.92
CA ASP A 55 -3.16 21.59 16.95
C ASP A 55 -4.18 21.02 15.94
N SER A 56 -5.29 21.75 15.77
CA SER A 56 -6.40 21.32 14.92
C SER A 56 -6.07 21.29 13.42
N GLU A 57 -5.22 22.21 12.95
CA GLU A 57 -4.80 22.28 11.54
C GLU A 57 -3.80 21.17 11.24
N VAL A 58 -2.85 20.93 12.14
CA VAL A 58 -1.90 19.82 12.03
C VAL A 58 -2.62 18.48 12.04
N GLN A 59 -3.62 18.30 12.91
CA GLN A 59 -4.45 17.10 12.92
C GLN A 59 -5.25 16.91 11.63
N ALA A 60 -5.83 17.99 11.08
CA ALA A 60 -6.56 17.94 9.81
C ALA A 60 -5.62 17.56 8.65
N PHE A 61 -4.42 18.14 8.61
CA PHE A 61 -3.40 17.82 7.62
C PHE A 61 -2.90 16.37 7.76
N ALA A 62 -2.61 15.92 8.98
CA ALA A 62 -2.20 14.55 9.25
C ALA A 62 -3.31 13.56 8.89
N ALA A 63 -4.58 13.90 9.15
CA ALA A 63 -5.72 13.09 8.72
C ALA A 63 -5.82 13.01 7.18
N ARG A 64 -5.50 14.10 6.46
CA ARG A 64 -5.43 14.10 4.99
C ARG A 64 -4.31 13.19 4.47
N LEU A 65 -3.14 13.21 5.11
CA LEU A 65 -2.03 12.30 4.77
C LEU A 65 -2.35 10.84 5.07
N ARG A 66 -3.00 10.56 6.21
CA ARG A 66 -3.43 9.22 6.63
C ARG A 66 -4.65 8.70 5.85
N GLY A 67 -5.25 9.51 4.96
CA GLY A 67 -6.48 9.16 4.25
C GLY A 67 -7.72 9.05 5.15
N SER A 68 -7.64 9.57 6.38
CA SER A 68 -8.68 9.51 7.41
C SER A 68 -9.48 10.81 7.55
N ALA A 69 -9.03 11.91 6.95
CA ALA A 69 -9.91 13.06 6.68
C ALA A 69 -10.98 12.57 5.69
N GLU A 70 -12.25 12.91 5.93
CA GLU A 70 -13.39 12.58 5.07
C GLU A 70 -13.17 13.11 3.65
N ARG A 71 -12.35 12.43 2.86
CA ARG A 71 -12.55 12.38 1.42
C ARG A 71 -13.93 11.75 1.26
N PRO A 72 -14.83 12.31 0.43
CA PRO A 72 -15.92 11.52 -0.10
C PRO A 72 -15.26 10.32 -0.77
N THR A 73 -15.26 9.19 -0.08
CA THR A 73 -14.67 7.97 -0.61
C THR A 73 -15.47 7.68 -1.86
N PRO A 74 -14.82 7.54 -3.04
CA PRO A 74 -15.55 6.98 -4.18
C PRO A 74 -16.08 5.65 -3.64
N ARG A 75 -17.42 5.49 -3.64
CA ARG A 75 -18.07 4.25 -3.25
C ARG A 75 -17.25 3.14 -3.87
N GLN A 76 -16.54 2.36 -3.05
CA GLN A 76 -15.80 1.22 -3.56
C GLN A 76 -16.80 0.46 -4.43
N PRO A 77 -16.51 0.22 -5.72
CA PRO A 77 -17.38 -0.60 -6.53
C PRO A 77 -17.63 -1.87 -5.72
N ARG A 78 -18.90 -2.12 -5.41
CA ARG A 78 -19.32 -3.28 -4.61
C ARG A 78 -18.54 -4.47 -5.14
N GLN A 79 -17.73 -5.07 -4.27
CA GLN A 79 -16.95 -6.26 -4.60
C GLN A 79 -17.83 -7.19 -5.44
N PRO A 80 -17.36 -7.66 -6.61
CA PRO A 80 -18.17 -8.52 -7.44
C PRO A 80 -18.69 -9.70 -6.61
N LYS A 81 -19.98 -9.99 -6.81
CA LYS A 81 -20.80 -11.01 -6.17
C LYS A 81 -19.98 -12.25 -5.82
N ALA A 82 -20.11 -12.73 -4.58
CA ALA A 82 -19.34 -13.84 -3.99
C ALA A 82 -18.99 -14.93 -5.01
N THR A 83 -17.70 -15.06 -5.35
CA THR A 83 -17.20 -16.14 -6.20
C THR A 83 -17.30 -17.45 -5.42
N PHE A 84 -18.19 -18.36 -5.81
CA PHE A 84 -18.29 -19.68 -5.20
C PHE A 84 -17.09 -20.54 -5.61
N MET A 85 -16.28 -20.96 -4.63
CA MET A 85 -15.16 -21.88 -4.83
C MET A 85 -15.71 -23.29 -5.08
N THR A 86 -15.75 -23.73 -6.33
CA THR A 86 -16.24 -25.06 -6.71
C THR A 86 -15.06 -25.98 -7.01
N SER A 87 -14.95 -27.11 -6.30
CA SER A 87 -13.95 -28.14 -6.59
C SER A 87 -14.43 -29.02 -7.75
N LEU A 88 -13.67 -29.06 -8.84
CA LEU A 88 -13.93 -29.88 -10.03
C LEU A 88 -12.85 -30.96 -10.14
N ARG A 89 -13.25 -32.22 -10.29
CA ARG A 89 -12.35 -33.34 -10.56
C ARG A 89 -12.27 -33.58 -12.06
N LEU A 90 -11.06 -33.60 -12.59
CA LEU A 90 -10.76 -33.90 -13.99
C LEU A 90 -9.85 -35.12 -14.04
N ASP A 91 -9.97 -35.90 -15.11
CA ASP A 91 -9.03 -36.97 -15.38
C ASP A 91 -7.65 -36.41 -15.73
N ALA A 92 -6.59 -37.18 -15.44
CA ALA A 92 -5.21 -36.75 -15.59
C ALA A 92 -4.86 -36.41 -17.05
N ASP A 93 -5.37 -37.18 -18.02
CA ASP A 93 -5.18 -36.90 -19.45
C ASP A 93 -5.81 -35.56 -19.85
N VAL A 94 -7.03 -35.31 -19.38
CA VAL A 94 -7.77 -34.08 -19.68
C VAL A 94 -7.06 -32.87 -19.08
N GLU A 95 -6.58 -32.97 -17.84
CA GLU A 95 -5.82 -31.90 -17.20
C GLU A 95 -4.52 -31.60 -17.96
N ALA A 96 -3.77 -32.64 -18.35
CA ALA A 96 -2.53 -32.50 -19.10
C ALA A 96 -2.75 -31.80 -20.44
N ARG A 97 -3.79 -32.22 -21.19
CA ARG A 97 -4.16 -31.60 -22.46
C ARG A 97 -4.58 -30.14 -22.31
N LEU A 98 -5.37 -29.82 -21.29
CA LEU A 98 -5.76 -28.43 -21.01
C LEU A 98 -4.56 -27.55 -20.65
N ARG A 99 -3.62 -28.05 -19.84
CA ARG A 99 -2.37 -27.32 -19.52
C ARG A 99 -1.52 -27.09 -20.77
N HIS A 100 -1.43 -28.09 -21.65
CA HIS A 100 -0.70 -27.94 -22.91
C HIS A 100 -1.33 -26.86 -23.80
N VAL A 101 -2.65 -26.89 -23.98
CA VAL A 101 -3.37 -25.87 -24.76
C VAL A 101 -3.23 -24.47 -24.13
N ALA A 102 -3.27 -24.38 -22.80
CA ALA A 102 -3.08 -23.13 -22.08
C ALA A 102 -1.68 -22.53 -22.33
N ALA A 103 -0.65 -23.37 -22.31
CA ALA A 103 0.73 -22.97 -22.62
C ALA A 103 0.86 -22.46 -24.06
N LEU A 104 0.30 -23.18 -25.04
CA LEU A 104 0.30 -22.76 -26.44
C LEU A 104 -0.42 -21.42 -26.65
N LYS A 105 -1.50 -21.18 -25.90
CA LYS A 105 -2.28 -19.94 -25.96
C LYS A 105 -1.71 -18.81 -25.10
N GLN A 106 -0.67 -19.06 -24.30
CA GLN A 106 -0.10 -18.10 -23.35
C GLN A 106 -1.14 -17.53 -22.37
N VAL A 107 -2.13 -18.35 -21.99
CA VAL A 107 -3.19 -17.98 -21.04
C VAL A 107 -3.08 -18.91 -19.84
N PRO A 108 -3.28 -18.43 -18.59
CA PRO A 108 -3.30 -19.31 -17.43
C PRO A 108 -4.36 -20.42 -17.57
N TYR A 109 -4.01 -21.64 -17.12
CA TYR A 109 -4.89 -22.81 -17.17
C TYR A 109 -6.30 -22.53 -16.64
N GLN A 110 -6.41 -21.87 -15.48
CA GLN A 110 -7.70 -21.52 -14.87
C GLN A 110 -8.52 -20.55 -15.74
N THR A 111 -7.87 -19.57 -16.37
CA THR A 111 -8.53 -18.62 -17.27
C THR A 111 -9.03 -19.30 -18.53
N LEU A 112 -8.24 -20.23 -19.10
CA LEU A 112 -8.66 -21.03 -20.26
C LEU A 112 -9.86 -21.91 -19.91
N LEU A 113 -9.80 -22.62 -18.77
CA LEU A 113 -10.86 -23.50 -18.31
C LEU A 113 -12.17 -22.72 -18.13
N LYS A 114 -12.12 -21.55 -17.48
CA LYS A 114 -13.29 -20.71 -17.31
C LYS A 114 -13.92 -20.32 -18.65
N ARG A 115 -13.12 -19.85 -19.60
CA ARG A 115 -13.62 -19.45 -20.93
C ARG A 115 -14.30 -20.61 -21.66
N PHE A 116 -13.70 -21.81 -21.63
CA PHE A 116 -14.29 -22.98 -22.27
C PHE A 116 -15.63 -23.37 -21.65
N VAL A 117 -15.75 -23.32 -20.31
CA VAL A 117 -17.01 -23.60 -19.63
C VAL A 117 -18.06 -22.54 -19.99
N ASP A 118 -17.70 -21.25 -19.98
CA ASP A 118 -18.61 -20.16 -20.33
C ASP A 118 -19.12 -20.29 -21.78
N GLU A 119 -18.22 -20.54 -22.74
CA GLU A 119 -18.54 -20.73 -24.17
C GLU A 119 -19.44 -21.95 -24.38
N ARG A 120 -19.08 -23.09 -23.79
CA ARG A 120 -19.86 -24.33 -23.93
C ARG A 120 -21.22 -24.25 -23.25
N LEU A 121 -21.32 -23.57 -22.11
CA LEU A 121 -22.59 -23.38 -21.42
C LEU A 121 -23.56 -22.56 -22.29
N TYR A 122 -23.09 -21.46 -22.87
CA TYR A 122 -23.90 -20.62 -23.74
C TYR A 122 -24.43 -21.39 -24.97
N GLU A 123 -23.59 -22.22 -25.59
CA GLU A 123 -24.01 -23.03 -26.73
C GLU A 123 -25.11 -24.05 -26.36
N GLU A 124 -25.01 -24.67 -25.18
CA GLU A 124 -26.03 -25.59 -24.68
C GLU A 124 -27.32 -24.86 -24.27
N GLU A 125 -27.22 -23.70 -23.62
CA GLU A 125 -28.38 -22.86 -23.28
C GLU A 125 -29.16 -22.45 -24.53
N LYS A 126 -28.44 -22.04 -25.59
CA LYS A 126 -29.03 -21.71 -26.89
C LYS A 126 -29.68 -22.92 -27.56
N ARG A 127 -29.06 -24.10 -27.48
CA ARG A 127 -29.64 -25.35 -28.02
C ARG A 127 -30.92 -25.76 -27.29
N LEU A 128 -30.98 -25.50 -25.98
CA LEU A 128 -32.15 -25.79 -25.14
C LEU A 128 -33.21 -24.68 -25.18
N GLY A 129 -32.94 -23.56 -25.86
CA GLY A 129 -33.86 -22.42 -25.96
C GLY A 129 -34.09 -21.69 -24.64
N VAL A 130 -33.11 -21.77 -23.73
CA VAL A 130 -33.14 -21.07 -22.43
C VAL A 130 -32.69 -19.60 -22.60
N VAL A 131 -31.85 -19.34 -23.60
CA VAL A 131 -31.33 -18.02 -24.01
C VAL A 131 -31.50 -17.85 -25.53
#